data_AF-A0A9W6VGX0-F1
#
_entry.id   AF-A0A9W6VGX0-F1
#
_cell.length_a   1.000
_cell.length_b   1.000
_cell.length_c   1.000
_cell.angle_alpha   90.00
_cell.angle_beta   90.00
_cell.angle_gamma   90.00
#
_symmetry.space_group_name_H-M   'P 1'
#
loop_
_entity.id
_entity.type
_entity.pdbx_description
1 polymer ?
#
loop_
_entity_poly.entity_id
_entity_poly.type
_entity_poly.pdbx_seq_one_letter_code
_entity_poly.pdbx_strand_id
1 'polypeptide(L)'
;MSGTATVHTLTYVIDGKSTDEHEITLPWQMTFTFPYGTGRHEWRLVLTNSDGTVNATATVDGQLMTNSSGSGGGTLNLDGNFTG
;
A
#
# COMPACT_ATOMS: atom_id res chain seq x y z
N MET A 1 -6.31 0.27 4.36
CA MET A 1 -6.96 0.89 3.19
C MET A 1 -8.46 0.88 3.38
N SER A 2 -9.13 1.99 3.10
CA SER A 2 -10.58 2.13 3.22
C SER A 2 -11.13 2.99 2.10
N GLY A 3 -12.43 2.93 1.85
CA GLY A 3 -13.06 3.68 0.77
C GLY A 3 -14.28 3.01 0.19
N THR A 4 -14.84 3.60 -0.87
CA THR A 4 -15.98 3.08 -1.63
C THR A 4 -15.60 2.58 -3.01
N ALA A 5 -14.35 2.78 -3.45
CA ALA A 5 -13.90 2.31 -4.75
C ALA A 5 -13.73 0.79 -4.79
N THR A 6 -13.91 0.21 -5.96
CA THR A 6 -13.54 -1.19 -6.21
C THR A 6 -12.09 -1.25 -6.65
N VAL A 7 -11.24 -1.92 -5.88
CA VAL A 7 -9.81 -2.08 -6.19
C VAL A 7 -9.63 -3.36 -7.00
N HIS A 8 -9.21 -3.22 -8.26
CA HIS A 8 -9.08 -4.34 -9.18
C HIS A 8 -7.76 -5.08 -8.99
N THR A 9 -6.67 -4.34 -8.80
CA THR A 9 -5.33 -4.89 -8.66
C THR A 9 -4.56 -4.08 -7.64
N LEU A 10 -3.84 -4.79 -6.80
CA LEU A 10 -2.92 -4.24 -5.82
C LEU A 10 -1.59 -4.94 -6.00
N THR A 11 -0.59 -4.19 -6.44
CA THR A 11 0.79 -4.65 -6.52
C THR A 11 1.56 -4.00 -5.39
N TYR A 12 2.24 -4.81 -4.57
CA TYR A 12 3.16 -4.30 -3.57
C TYR A 12 4.55 -4.88 -3.79
N VAL A 13 5.55 -4.02 -3.62
CA VAL A 13 6.97 -4.37 -3.72
C VAL A 13 7.60 -4.13 -2.37
N ILE A 14 8.22 -5.16 -1.80
CA ILE A 14 8.93 -5.11 -0.53
C ILE A 14 10.36 -5.59 -0.74
N ASP A 15 11.35 -4.73 -0.50
CA ASP A 15 12.78 -5.01 -0.73
C ASP A 15 13.05 -5.66 -2.10
N GLY A 16 12.40 -5.11 -3.13
CA GLY A 16 12.50 -5.58 -4.52
C GLY A 16 11.66 -6.81 -4.88
N LYS A 17 10.96 -7.43 -3.92
CA LYS A 17 10.03 -8.55 -4.18
C LYS A 17 8.63 -8.01 -4.45
N SER A 18 8.15 -8.22 -5.67
CA SER A 18 6.80 -7.84 -6.08
C SER A 18 5.81 -8.98 -5.81
N THR A 19 4.63 -8.61 -5.29
CA THR A 19 3.46 -9.48 -5.19
C THR A 19 2.26 -8.75 -5.76
N ASP A 20 1.45 -9.48 -6.51
CA ASP A 20 0.23 -8.99 -7.13
C ASP A 20 -0.98 -9.68 -6.48
N GLU A 21 -1.93 -8.88 -6.04
CA GLU A 21 -3.23 -9.32 -5.55
C GLU A 21 -4.34 -8.75 -6.46
N HIS A 22 -5.38 -9.54 -6.66
CA HIS A 22 -6.53 -9.18 -7.49
C HIS A 22 -7.81 -9.22 -6.66
N GLU A 23 -8.84 -8.49 -7.10
CA GLU A 23 -10.18 -8.50 -6.48
C GLU A 23 -10.18 -8.09 -4.99
N ILE A 24 -9.48 -7.00 -4.69
CA ILE A 24 -9.35 -6.50 -3.32
C ILE A 24 -10.67 -5.89 -2.85
N THR A 25 -11.20 -6.44 -1.76
CA THR A 25 -12.38 -5.90 -1.07
C THR A 25 -11.96 -4.95 0.03
N LEU A 26 -12.56 -3.75 0.07
CA LEU A 26 -12.33 -2.77 1.13
C LEU A 26 -13.27 -3.01 2.34
N PRO A 27 -12.85 -2.71 3.59
CA PRO A 27 -11.52 -2.24 3.96
C PRO A 27 -10.49 -3.37 3.92
N TRP A 28 -9.32 -3.08 3.35
CA TRP A 28 -8.21 -4.01 3.22
C TRP A 28 -7.07 -3.59 4.14
N GLN A 29 -6.42 -4.55 4.79
CA GLN A 29 -5.25 -4.30 5.64
C GLN A 29 -4.24 -5.43 5.47
N MET A 30 -2.97 -5.06 5.40
CA MET A 30 -1.86 -6.00 5.40
C MET A 30 -0.73 -5.48 6.27
N THR A 31 -0.05 -6.41 6.93
CA THR A 31 1.06 -6.14 7.83
C THR A 31 2.25 -6.98 7.40
N PHE A 32 3.40 -6.35 7.24
CA PHE A 32 4.68 -7.01 6.97
C PHE A 32 5.58 -6.87 8.19
N THR A 33 6.29 -7.94 8.52
CA THR A 33 7.30 -7.93 9.59
C THR A 33 8.68 -8.01 8.96
N PHE A 34 9.53 -7.05 9.30
CA PHE A 34 10.90 -6.97 8.82
C PHE A 34 11.88 -7.37 9.93
N PRO A 35 12.93 -8.14 9.63
CA PRO A 35 13.97 -8.46 10.62
C PRO A 35 14.78 -7.20 10.96
N TYR A 36 14.85 -6.90 12.26
CA TYR A 36 15.61 -5.78 12.81
C TYR A 36 17.11 -5.88 12.46
N GLY A 37 17.73 -4.74 12.15
CA GLY A 37 19.16 -4.65 11.85
C GLY A 37 19.57 -5.15 10.47
N THR A 38 18.63 -5.39 9.56
CA THR A 38 18.94 -5.73 8.15
C THR A 38 19.12 -4.51 7.25
N GLY A 39 19.00 -3.30 7.81
CA GLY A 39 19.35 -2.04 7.16
C GLY A 39 18.14 -1.28 6.63
N ARG A 40 18.30 -0.65 5.46
CA ARG A 40 17.24 0.14 4.83
C ARG A 40 16.28 -0.79 4.09
N HIS A 41 15.00 -0.68 4.44
CA HIS A 41 13.90 -1.36 3.77
C HIS A 41 13.16 -0.38 2.87
N GLU A 42 12.83 -0.83 1.68
CA GLU A 42 12.08 -0.04 0.70
C GLU A 42 10.77 -0.75 0.38
N TRP A 43 9.71 0.03 0.28
CA TRP A 43 8.40 -0.49 -0.07
C TRP A 43 7.70 0.42 -1.08
N ARG A 44 6.90 -0.21 -1.94
CA ARG A 44 6.04 0.46 -2.91
C ARG A 44 4.71 -0.25 -3.00
N LEU A 45 3.65 0.51 -3.17
CA LEU A 45 2.27 0.07 -3.36
C LEU A 45 1.74 0.76 -4.60
N VAL A 46 1.21 -0.02 -5.53
CA VAL A 46 0.52 0.46 -6.72
C VAL A 46 -0.83 -0.21 -6.73
N LEU A 47 -1.90 0.58 -6.71
CA LEU A 47 -3.25 0.07 -6.82
C LEU A 47 -3.93 0.69 -8.02
N THR A 48 -4.79 -0.11 -8.65
CA THR A 48 -5.68 0.37 -9.70
C THR A 48 -7.12 0.15 -9.25
N ASN A 49 -7.87 1.24 -9.20
CA ASN A 49 -9.26 1.25 -8.75
C ASN A 49 -10.18 1.83 -9.83
N SER A 50 -11.43 1.39 -9.83
CA SER A 50 -12.51 2.06 -10.56
C SER A 50 -13.11 3.19 -9.72
N ASP A 51 -14.15 3.84 -10.24
CA ASP A 51 -14.81 4.99 -9.60
C ASP A 51 -15.14 4.75 -8.13
N GLY A 52 -14.94 5.80 -7.34
CA GLY A 52 -15.10 5.81 -5.90
C GLY A 52 -13.94 6.53 -5.22
N THR A 53 -13.85 6.39 -3.91
CA THR A 53 -12.73 6.94 -3.13
C THR A 53 -11.90 5.82 -2.54
N VAL A 54 -10.58 6.02 -2.48
CA VAL A 54 -9.63 5.15 -1.79
C VAL A 54 -8.78 6.01 -0.88
N ASN A 55 -8.61 5.59 0.37
CA ASN A 55 -7.65 6.13 1.29
C ASN A 55 -6.69 5.01 1.74
N ALA A 56 -5.41 5.21 1.45
CA ALA A 56 -4.32 4.31 1.78
C ALA A 56 -3.40 4.98 2.79
N THR A 57 -3.10 4.24 3.87
CA THR A 57 -2.23 4.69 4.94
C THR A 57 -1.20 3.61 5.18
N ALA A 58 0.08 3.98 5.23
CA ALA A 58 1.17 3.09 5.57
C ALA A 58 1.84 3.57 6.86
N THR A 59 1.99 2.64 7.80
CA THR A 59 2.64 2.87 9.08
C THR A 59 3.79 1.89 9.26
N VAL A 60 4.84 2.33 9.96
CA VAL A 60 5.97 1.49 10.39
C VAL A 60 6.13 1.72 11.89
N ASP A 61 6.15 0.65 12.68
CA ASP A 61 6.18 0.71 14.15
C ASP A 61 5.12 1.64 14.76
N GLY A 62 3.94 1.70 14.14
CA GLY A 62 2.84 2.57 14.56
C GLY A 62 3.00 4.05 14.20
N GLN A 63 4.14 4.45 13.62
CA GLN A 63 4.35 5.80 13.08
C GLN A 63 3.85 5.88 11.64
N LEU A 64 3.08 6.94 11.34
CA LEU A 64 2.64 7.23 9.98
C LEU A 64 3.86 7.56 9.10
N MET A 65 4.10 6.73 8.08
CA MET A 65 5.17 6.95 7.12
C MET A 65 4.67 7.75 5.92
N THR A 66 3.54 7.32 5.36
CA THR A 66 2.91 8.04 4.25
C THR A 66 1.43 7.71 4.18
N ASN A 67 0.67 8.61 3.59
CA ASN A 67 -0.71 8.41 3.24
C ASN A 67 -0.95 8.92 1.82
N SER A 68 -1.95 8.35 1.17
CA SER A 68 -2.37 8.80 -0.14
C SER A 68 -3.85 8.53 -0.29
N SER A 69 -4.55 9.49 -0.89
CA SER A 69 -5.97 9.39 -1.17
C SER A 69 -6.20 9.65 -2.64
N GLY A 70 -7.11 8.86 -3.21
CA GLY A 70 -7.55 8.97 -4.60
C GLY A 70 -9.06 9.08 -4.65
N SER A 71 -9.56 9.87 -5.60
CA SER A 71 -10.99 9.97 -5.91
C SER A 71 -11.19 9.84 -7.42
N GLY A 72 -12.17 9.01 -7.82
CA GLY A 72 -12.36 8.59 -9.20
C GLY A 72 -11.56 7.34 -9.55
N GLY A 73 -11.81 6.80 -10.73
CA GLY A 73 -11.01 5.69 -11.28
C GLY A 73 -9.58 6.12 -11.63
N GLY A 74 -8.61 5.28 -11.35
CA GLY A 74 -7.21 5.56 -11.66
C GLY A 74 -6.21 4.63 -11.00
N THR A 75 -4.94 5.02 -11.10
CA THR A 75 -3.82 4.34 -10.44
C THR A 75 -3.31 5.22 -9.30
N LEU A 76 -3.25 4.67 -8.09
CA LEU A 76 -2.69 5.33 -6.92
C LEU A 76 -1.36 4.65 -6.56
N ASN A 77 -0.33 5.47 -6.40
CA ASN A 77 0.99 5.02 -6.02
C ASN A 77 1.32 5.54 -4.62
N LEU A 78 1.84 4.66 -3.77
CA LEU A 78 2.45 5.00 -2.50
C LEU A 78 3.81 4.33 -2.45
N ASP A 79 4.81 5.03 -1.96
CA ASP A 79 6.12 4.46 -1.72
C ASP A 79 6.73 5.09 -0.48
N GLY A 80 7.69 4.37 0.08
CA GLY A 80 8.41 4.80 1.25
C GLY A 80 9.61 3.93 1.50
N ASN A 81 10.44 4.40 2.42
CA ASN A 81 11.57 3.64 2.91
C ASN A 81 11.76 3.96 4.39
N PHE A 82 12.32 3.01 5.12
CA PHE A 82 12.65 3.17 6.52
C PHE A 82 13.91 2.36 6.85
N THR A 83 14.52 2.67 7.98
CA THR A 83 15.65 1.92 8.52
C THR A 83 15.22 1.28 9.82
N GLY A 84 15.34 -0.04 9.90
CA GLY A 84 15.08 -0.84 11.10
C GLY A 84 16.31 -1.56 11.60
#